data_AF-A0A6G0VNK1-F1
#
_entry.id   AF-A0A6G0VNK1-F1
#
_cell.length_a   1.000
_cell.length_b   1.000
_cell.length_c   1.000
_cell.angle_alpha   90.00
_cell.angle_beta   90.00
_cell.angle_gamma   90.00
#
_symmetry.space_group_name_H-M   'P 1'
#
loop_
_entity.id
_entity.type
_entity.pdbx_description
1 polymer ?
#
loop_
_entity_poly.entity_id
_entity_poly.type
_entity_poly.pdbx_seq_one_letter_code
_entity_poly.pdbx_strand_id
1 'polypeptide(L)'
;MSERAILAAWNKDVDSLNFTIQSKIAGELRSYKSVDSTTDENEADNYSTEFLNSFDVPGTPPYNLQLKVGSITIMLRNLNPPKLCNGTRLSVKKLMNNVIQSTIIKGNFKGEEVLIPRILIIPTDLTFQFPVRLAFAMTINKSQDQPLEVCEINLEYACFSHGQLYVASSRVGKTSSLFIFAPKNKTKNISLFEGGETGELNHRVHLIKKKNFGQNNVCRVS
;
A
#
# COMPACT_ATOMS: atom_id res chain seq x y z
N MET A 1 -1.52 3.56 -16.86
CA MET A 1 -0.68 3.02 -15.77
C MET A 1 -1.28 1.71 -15.31
N SER A 2 -0.45 0.68 -15.19
CA SER A 2 -0.88 -0.65 -14.75
C SER A 2 -1.06 -0.73 -13.24
N GLU A 3 -1.92 -1.64 -12.79
CA GLU A 3 -2.18 -1.84 -11.36
C GLU A 3 -1.00 -2.57 -10.71
N ARG A 4 -0.06 -1.78 -10.19
CA ARG A 4 1.13 -2.27 -9.48
C ARG A 4 0.98 -2.10 -7.99
N ALA A 5 1.37 -3.09 -7.20
CA ALA A 5 1.47 -2.96 -5.74
C ALA A 5 2.58 -3.84 -5.19
N ILE A 6 3.10 -3.44 -4.02
CA ILE A 6 3.98 -4.28 -3.21
C ILE A 6 3.16 -4.89 -2.08
N LEU A 7 3.27 -6.20 -1.90
CA LEU A 7 2.62 -6.94 -0.83
C LEU A 7 3.64 -7.32 0.24
N ALA A 8 3.32 -7.03 1.49
CA ALA A 8 4.11 -7.46 2.64
C ALA A 8 3.21 -8.15 3.68
N ALA A 9 3.79 -8.99 4.53
CA ALA A 9 3.02 -9.68 5.56
C ALA A 9 2.61 -8.74 6.71
N TRP A 10 3.49 -7.82 7.12
CA TRP A 10 3.30 -6.99 8.32
C TRP A 10 2.96 -5.52 7.97
N ASN A 11 2.10 -4.88 8.78
CA ASN A 11 1.74 -3.46 8.60
C ASN A 11 2.98 -2.54 8.67
N LYS A 12 3.86 -2.76 9.65
CA LYS A 12 5.11 -1.98 9.80
C LYS A 12 5.97 -1.98 8.53
N ASP A 13 6.01 -3.09 7.80
CA ASP A 13 6.80 -3.24 6.58
C ASP A 13 6.13 -2.46 5.44
N VAL A 14 4.79 -2.50 5.37
CA VAL A 14 4.01 -1.71 4.41
C VAL A 14 4.24 -0.22 4.59
N ASP A 15 4.24 0.27 5.84
CA ASP A 15 4.41 1.70 6.10
C ASP A 15 5.84 2.15 5.78
N SER A 16 6.85 1.35 6.15
CA SER A 16 8.25 1.57 5.78
C SER A 16 8.46 1.58 4.25
N LEU A 17 7.84 0.64 3.53
CA LEU A 17 7.88 0.58 2.06
C LEU A 17 7.23 1.80 1.44
N ASN A 18 6.03 2.18 1.91
CA ASN A 18 5.33 3.35 1.42
C ASN A 18 6.18 4.62 1.63
N PHE A 19 6.80 4.80 2.79
CA PHE A 19 7.70 5.92 3.07
C PHE A 19 8.93 5.92 2.16
N THR A 20 9.58 4.76 2.02
CA THR A 20 10.78 4.59 1.18
C THR A 20 10.50 4.86 -0.30
N ILE A 21 9.32 4.49 -0.81
CA ILE A 21 8.92 4.77 -2.19
C ILE A 21 8.59 6.25 -2.35
N GLN A 22 7.86 6.81 -1.39
CA GLN A 22 7.49 8.23 -1.37
C GLN A 22 8.72 9.15 -1.36
N SER A 23 9.79 8.80 -0.63
CA SER A 23 11.02 9.59 -0.61
C SER A 23 11.72 9.63 -1.97
N LYS A 24 11.64 8.55 -2.74
CA LYS A 24 12.23 8.42 -4.09
C LYS A 24 11.45 9.14 -5.19
N ILE A 25 10.20 9.51 -4.95
CA ILE A 25 9.40 10.27 -5.92
C ILE A 25 9.90 11.70 -6.00
N ALA A 26 10.13 12.19 -7.21
CA ALA A 26 10.48 13.58 -7.45
C ALA A 26 9.30 14.51 -7.15
N GLY A 27 9.59 15.70 -6.64
CA GLY A 27 8.59 16.71 -6.30
C GLY A 27 8.58 17.07 -4.82
N GLU A 28 7.92 18.18 -4.52
CA GLU A 28 7.82 18.74 -3.19
C GLU A 28 6.90 17.90 -2.30
N LEU A 29 7.40 17.55 -1.11
CA LEU A 29 6.61 16.85 -0.09
C LEU A 29 5.66 17.84 0.55
N ARG A 30 4.36 17.54 0.50
CA ARG A 30 3.33 18.30 1.20
C ARG A 30 2.77 17.51 2.36
N SER A 31 2.76 18.12 3.54
CA SER A 31 2.20 17.55 4.76
C SER A 31 0.83 18.15 5.04
N TYR A 32 -0.11 17.28 5.40
CA TYR A 32 -1.46 17.64 5.83
C TYR A 32 -1.67 17.08 7.24
N LYS A 33 -1.49 17.94 8.24
CA LYS A 33 -1.86 17.62 9.62
C LYS A 33 -3.38 17.62 9.76
N SER A 34 -3.89 16.67 10.54
CA SER A 34 -5.26 16.72 11.04
C SER A 34 -5.45 18.02 11.81
N VAL A 35 -6.53 18.76 11.54
CA VAL A 35 -6.85 19.99 12.28
C VAL A 35 -7.88 19.63 13.33
N ASP A 36 -7.52 19.78 14.61
CA ASP A 36 -8.46 19.79 15.73
C ASP A 36 -9.16 21.15 15.75
N SER A 37 -10.48 21.19 15.86
CA SER A 37 -11.21 22.47 15.92
C SER A 37 -11.16 23.12 17.31
N THR A 38 -10.12 22.88 18.10
CA THR A 38 -9.92 23.51 19.40
C THR A 38 -8.63 24.31 19.39
N THR A 39 -8.78 25.58 19.72
CA THR A 39 -7.77 26.64 19.81
C THR A 39 -6.53 26.22 20.60
N ASP A 40 -5.39 26.01 19.92
CA ASP A 40 -4.10 26.67 20.21
C ASP A 40 -2.98 26.05 19.35
N GLU A 41 -2.23 26.90 18.63
CA GLU A 41 -1.12 26.49 17.76
C GLU A 41 0.08 25.89 18.52
N ASN A 42 0.04 25.90 19.86
CA ASN A 42 1.11 25.49 20.76
C ASN A 42 0.94 24.09 21.40
N GLU A 43 -0.17 23.37 21.17
CA GLU A 43 -0.41 22.05 21.78
C GLU A 43 -0.04 20.86 20.87
N ALA A 44 0.25 21.10 19.58
CA ALA A 44 0.58 20.04 18.63
C ALA A 44 1.89 19.28 18.96
N ASP A 45 2.74 19.84 19.83
CA ASP A 45 4.00 19.25 20.28
C ASP A 45 3.88 18.44 21.59
N ASN A 46 2.68 18.35 22.20
CA ASN A 46 2.47 17.65 23.48
C ASN A 46 2.00 16.19 23.37
N TYR A 47 1.79 15.66 22.17
CA TYR A 47 1.30 14.29 22.01
C TYR A 47 2.45 13.29 21.94
N SER A 48 2.46 12.33 22.87
CA SER A 48 3.45 11.26 22.87
C SER A 48 3.35 10.41 21.60
N THR A 49 4.47 9.87 21.13
CA THR A 49 4.50 8.95 19.98
C THR A 49 3.57 7.76 20.16
N GLU A 50 3.32 7.33 21.40
CA GLU A 50 2.39 6.24 21.74
C GLU A 50 0.92 6.65 21.53
N PHE A 51 0.53 7.89 21.85
CA PHE A 51 -0.80 8.42 21.56
C PHE A 51 -1.02 8.62 20.06
N LEU A 52 -0.01 9.12 19.33
CA LEU A 52 -0.05 9.26 17.87
C LEU A 52 -0.13 7.90 17.15
N ASN A 53 0.57 6.88 17.66
CA ASN A 53 0.52 5.52 17.14
C ASN A 53 -0.84 4.84 17.38
N SER A 54 -1.65 5.34 18.34
CA SER A 54 -3.02 4.84 18.55
C SER A 54 -3.98 5.23 17.41
N PHE A 55 -3.63 6.24 16.62
CA PHE A 55 -4.41 6.69 15.45
C PHE A 55 -4.13 5.91 14.17
N ASP A 56 -3.08 5.09 14.12
CA ASP A 56 -2.78 4.17 13.01
C ASP A 56 -3.66 2.90 13.07
N VAL A 57 -4.95 3.09 13.37
CA VAL A 57 -5.97 2.03 13.26
C VAL A 57 -6.17 1.70 11.78
N PRO A 58 -6.24 0.40 11.40
CA PRO A 58 -6.57 0.03 10.04
C PRO A 58 -7.92 0.64 9.60
N GLY A 59 -7.87 1.65 8.72
CA GLY A 59 -9.06 2.29 8.15
C GLY A 59 -9.24 3.76 8.53
N THR A 60 -8.48 4.29 9.48
CA THR A 60 -8.42 5.73 9.77
C THR A 60 -7.37 6.41 8.88
N PRO A 61 -7.61 7.66 8.45
CA PRO A 61 -6.57 8.47 7.81
C PRO A 61 -5.43 8.76 8.79
N PRO A 62 -4.18 8.84 8.30
CA PRO A 62 -3.04 9.16 9.15
C PRO A 62 -3.17 10.60 9.69
N TYR A 63 -2.72 10.82 10.93
CA TYR A 63 -2.68 12.14 11.56
C TYR A 63 -1.89 13.15 10.71
N ASN A 64 -0.72 12.74 10.22
CA ASN A 64 0.08 13.51 9.28
C ASN A 64 0.12 12.81 7.92
N LEU A 65 -0.72 13.26 6.99
CA LEU A 65 -0.73 12.74 5.63
C LEU A 65 0.33 13.46 4.78
N GLN A 66 1.38 12.75 4.41
CA GLN A 66 2.46 13.27 3.57
C GLN A 66 2.33 12.76 2.14
N LEU A 67 2.22 13.68 1.17
CA LEU A 67 2.01 13.35 -0.24
C LEU A 67 2.92 14.15 -1.17
N LYS A 68 3.11 13.65 -2.38
CA LYS A 68 3.78 14.30 -3.50
C LYS A 68 2.89 14.17 -4.73
N VAL A 69 3.10 15.02 -5.73
CA VAL A 69 2.50 14.79 -7.04
C VAL A 69 3.02 13.45 -7.59
N GLY A 70 2.11 12.61 -8.10
CA GLY A 70 2.43 11.25 -8.52
C GLY A 70 2.31 10.19 -7.42
N SER A 71 2.03 10.58 -6.17
CA SER A 71 1.78 9.60 -5.10
C SER A 71 0.56 8.73 -5.41
N ILE A 72 0.66 7.44 -5.08
CA ILE A 72 -0.47 6.52 -5.18
C ILE A 72 -1.16 6.45 -3.82
N THR A 73 -2.45 6.75 -3.80
CA THR A 73 -3.28 6.71 -2.60
C THR A 73 -4.47 5.78 -2.79
N ILE A 74 -5.10 5.40 -1.67
CA ILE A 74 -6.34 4.62 -1.66
C ILE A 74 -7.37 5.32 -0.79
N MET A 75 -8.62 5.34 -1.25
CA MET A 75 -9.75 5.86 -0.49
C MET A 75 -10.04 4.99 0.73
N LEU A 76 -10.33 5.62 1.85
CA LEU A 76 -10.66 4.98 3.12
C LEU A 76 -12.16 5.00 3.44
N ARG A 77 -12.92 5.88 2.76
CA ARG A 77 -14.36 6.03 2.94
C ARG A 77 -15.07 6.24 1.60
N ASN A 78 -16.35 5.94 1.58
CA ASN A 78 -17.22 6.24 0.45
C ASN A 78 -17.52 7.74 0.45
N LEU A 79 -17.31 8.38 -0.70
CA LEU A 79 -17.65 9.79 -0.93
C LEU A 79 -18.71 9.94 -2.01
N ASN A 80 -18.56 9.21 -3.12
CA ASN A 80 -19.50 9.25 -4.24
C ASN A 80 -19.57 7.87 -4.93
N PRO A 81 -20.31 6.90 -4.36
CA PRO A 81 -20.52 5.62 -5.01
C PRO A 81 -21.26 5.77 -6.34
N PRO A 82 -20.93 4.95 -7.36
CA PRO A 82 -19.97 3.85 -7.35
C PRO A 82 -18.52 4.26 -7.68
N LYS A 83 -18.24 5.56 -7.87
CA LYS A 83 -16.96 6.06 -8.40
C LYS A 83 -15.87 6.21 -7.33
N LEU A 84 -16.19 6.88 -6.22
CA LEU A 84 -15.29 7.15 -5.10
C LEU A 84 -15.73 6.37 -3.87
N CYS A 85 -15.35 5.10 -3.83
CA CYS A 85 -15.65 4.18 -2.75
C CYS A 85 -14.37 3.85 -1.96
N ASN A 86 -14.54 3.29 -0.77
CA ASN A 86 -13.45 2.67 -0.03
C ASN A 86 -12.73 1.65 -0.91
N GLY A 87 -11.40 1.70 -0.94
CA GLY A 87 -10.57 0.85 -1.79
C GLY A 87 -10.25 1.43 -3.18
N THR A 88 -10.90 2.51 -3.62
CA THR A 88 -10.56 3.14 -4.92
C THR A 88 -9.12 3.68 -4.87
N ARG A 89 -8.26 3.18 -5.75
CA ARG A 89 -6.86 3.64 -5.89
C ARG A 89 -6.77 4.84 -6.82
N LEU A 90 -6.03 5.85 -6.37
CA LEU A 90 -5.92 7.16 -6.97
C LEU A 90 -4.45 7.54 -7.18
N SER A 91 -4.15 8.24 -8.27
CA SER A 91 -2.85 8.85 -8.53
C SER A 91 -2.98 10.35 -8.32
N VAL A 92 -2.20 10.92 -7.39
CA VAL A 92 -2.21 12.35 -7.09
C VAL A 92 -1.71 13.15 -8.30
N LYS A 93 -2.48 14.15 -8.72
CA LYS A 93 -2.15 15.10 -9.80
C LYS A 93 -1.79 16.47 -9.27
N LYS A 94 -2.58 16.98 -8.32
CA LYS A 94 -2.37 18.30 -7.73
C LYS A 94 -2.74 18.28 -6.25
N LEU A 95 -1.91 18.95 -5.46
CA LEU A 95 -2.06 19.06 -4.00
C LEU A 95 -2.41 20.52 -3.67
N MET A 96 -3.61 20.76 -3.16
CA MET A 96 -4.09 22.08 -2.71
C MET A 96 -4.43 22.03 -1.22
N ASN A 97 -4.74 23.17 -0.58
CA ASN A 97 -4.89 23.25 0.88
C ASN A 97 -6.01 22.34 1.40
N ASN A 98 -7.18 22.38 0.76
CA ASN A 98 -8.39 21.69 1.22
C ASN A 98 -8.92 20.64 0.22
N VAL A 99 -8.24 20.48 -0.91
CA VAL A 99 -8.64 19.58 -1.99
C VAL A 99 -7.41 18.90 -2.59
N ILE A 100 -7.50 17.60 -2.83
CA ILE A 100 -6.52 16.85 -3.61
C ILE A 100 -7.16 16.49 -4.96
N GLN A 101 -6.51 16.87 -6.06
CA GLN A 101 -6.89 16.42 -7.38
C GLN A 101 -6.13 15.13 -7.70
N SER A 102 -6.87 14.09 -8.07
CA SER A 102 -6.31 12.78 -8.39
C SER A 102 -6.99 12.16 -9.60
N THR A 103 -6.34 11.17 -10.20
CA THR A 103 -6.90 10.36 -11.29
C THR A 103 -7.18 8.95 -10.80
N ILE A 104 -8.32 8.38 -11.15
CA ILE A 104 -8.66 6.98 -10.83
C ILE A 104 -7.79 6.03 -11.66
N ILE A 105 -7.16 5.06 -10.98
CA ILE A 105 -6.19 4.15 -11.62
C ILE A 105 -6.88 2.93 -12.24
N LYS A 106 -8.00 2.49 -11.67
CA LYS A 106 -8.66 1.22 -12.01
C LYS A 106 -10.19 1.30 -11.99
N GLY A 107 -10.81 0.35 -12.68
CA GLY A 107 -12.24 0.11 -12.68
C GLY A 107 -12.92 0.82 -13.85
N ASN A 108 -14.24 0.86 -13.80
CA ASN A 108 -15.06 1.44 -14.87
C ASN A 108 -14.82 2.95 -15.06
N PHE A 109 -14.28 3.62 -14.03
CA PHE A 109 -13.99 5.05 -14.02
C PHE A 109 -12.50 5.37 -14.22
N LYS A 110 -11.71 4.41 -14.72
CA LYS A 110 -10.26 4.57 -14.94
C LYS A 110 -9.97 5.78 -15.82
N GLY A 111 -9.01 6.60 -15.39
CA GLY A 111 -8.58 7.79 -16.12
C GLY A 111 -9.37 9.05 -15.79
N GLU A 112 -10.50 8.94 -15.08
CA GLU A 112 -11.26 10.12 -14.66
C GLU A 112 -10.55 10.90 -13.55
N GLU A 113 -10.62 12.22 -13.66
CA GLU A 113 -10.16 13.13 -12.62
C GLU A 113 -11.23 13.34 -11.55
N VAL A 114 -10.76 13.43 -10.31
CA VAL A 114 -11.59 13.56 -9.11
C VAL A 114 -10.96 14.54 -8.14
N LEU A 115 -11.81 15.22 -7.39
CA LEU A 115 -11.42 16.11 -6.30
C LEU A 115 -11.79 15.45 -4.99
N ILE A 116 -10.80 15.29 -4.11
CA ILE A 116 -10.96 14.69 -2.80
C ILE A 116 -10.88 15.82 -1.76
N PRO A 117 -11.99 16.16 -1.08
CA PRO A 117 -12.01 17.16 -0.02
C PRO A 117 -11.54 16.56 1.31
N ARG A 118 -11.18 17.43 2.25
CA ARG A 118 -11.08 17.07 3.67
C ARG A 118 -12.47 16.74 4.22
N ILE A 119 -12.57 15.69 5.03
CA ILE A 119 -13.80 15.29 5.70
C ILE A 119 -13.57 15.09 7.19
N LEU A 120 -14.64 15.28 7.97
CA LEU A 120 -14.63 15.04 9.40
C LEU A 120 -14.46 13.54 9.71
N ILE A 121 -13.51 13.16 10.56
CA ILE A 121 -13.36 11.80 11.08
C ILE A 121 -14.11 11.71 12.42
N ILE A 122 -15.01 10.73 12.56
CA ILE A 122 -15.74 10.40 13.81
C ILE A 122 -15.26 8.98 14.17
N PRO A 123 -14.85 8.67 15.42
CA PRO A 123 -15.27 9.26 16.69
C PRO A 123 -14.25 10.18 17.38
N THR A 124 -13.09 10.44 16.76
CA THR A 124 -12.10 11.34 17.36
C THR A 124 -12.46 12.79 17.08
N ASP A 125 -13.08 13.43 18.07
CA ASP A 125 -13.34 14.86 18.22
C ASP A 125 -12.84 15.76 17.06
N LEU A 126 -13.78 16.20 16.21
CA LEU A 126 -13.67 17.36 15.31
C LEU A 126 -12.45 17.43 14.38
N THR A 127 -11.82 16.30 14.05
CA THR A 127 -10.65 16.23 13.17
C THR A 127 -11.00 16.27 11.67
N PHE A 128 -10.51 17.28 10.94
CA PHE A 128 -10.64 17.35 9.48
C PHE A 128 -9.41 16.77 8.78
N GLN A 129 -9.62 15.72 7.97
CA GLN A 129 -8.54 15.09 7.21
C GLN A 129 -9.03 14.52 5.87
N PHE A 130 -8.12 14.35 4.91
CA PHE A 130 -8.45 13.66 3.67
C PHE A 130 -8.69 12.16 3.93
N PRO A 131 -9.73 11.56 3.33
CA PRO A 131 -10.05 10.15 3.53
C PRO A 131 -9.19 9.23 2.66
N VAL A 132 -7.88 9.45 2.66
CA VAL A 132 -6.92 8.69 1.85
C VAL A 132 -5.67 8.33 2.64
N ARG A 133 -5.00 7.27 2.22
CA ARG A 133 -3.66 6.88 2.68
C ARG A 133 -2.77 6.52 1.51
N LEU A 134 -1.44 6.55 1.71
CA LEU A 134 -0.50 6.01 0.74
C LEU A 134 -0.76 4.51 0.48
N ALA A 135 -0.59 4.11 -0.77
CA ALA A 135 -0.98 2.80 -1.26
C ALA A 135 -0.05 2.27 -2.38
N PHE A 136 1.26 2.48 -2.24
CA PHE A 136 2.25 1.78 -3.06
C PHE A 136 2.39 0.32 -2.61
N ALA A 137 2.42 0.14 -1.29
CA ALA A 137 2.42 -1.14 -0.61
C ALA A 137 1.12 -1.34 0.16
N MET A 138 0.71 -2.60 0.31
CA MET A 138 -0.40 -3.03 1.17
C MET A 138 -0.07 -4.39 1.78
N THR A 139 -0.82 -4.79 2.81
CA THR A 139 -0.63 -6.12 3.40
C THR A 139 -1.24 -7.20 2.51
N ILE A 140 -0.68 -8.40 2.58
CA ILE A 140 -1.24 -9.59 1.90
C ILE A 140 -2.73 -9.76 2.27
N ASN A 141 -3.06 -9.63 3.56
CA ASN A 141 -4.44 -9.75 4.04
C ASN A 141 -5.38 -8.70 3.39
N LYS A 142 -4.92 -7.45 3.19
CA LYS A 142 -5.73 -6.41 2.52
C LYS A 142 -5.83 -6.59 1.01
N SER A 143 -4.90 -7.32 0.40
CA SER A 143 -4.96 -7.66 -1.02
C SER A 143 -5.94 -8.81 -1.32
N GLN A 144 -6.47 -9.45 -0.28
CA GLN A 144 -7.50 -10.47 -0.46
C GLN A 144 -8.69 -9.85 -1.22
N ASP A 145 -9.18 -10.59 -2.21
CA ASP A 145 -10.25 -10.18 -3.13
C ASP A 145 -9.94 -8.98 -4.06
N GLN A 146 -8.67 -8.55 -4.17
CA GLN A 146 -8.24 -7.53 -5.13
C GLN A 146 -7.26 -8.12 -6.18
N PRO A 147 -7.68 -8.29 -7.45
CA PRO A 147 -6.74 -8.71 -8.50
C PRO A 147 -5.77 -7.56 -8.82
N LEU A 148 -4.50 -7.89 -9.09
CA LEU A 148 -3.44 -6.94 -9.46
C LEU A 148 -2.89 -7.29 -10.84
N GLU A 149 -2.51 -6.28 -11.63
CA GLU A 149 -1.88 -6.52 -12.94
C GLU A 149 -0.39 -6.87 -12.81
N VAL A 150 0.29 -6.27 -11.83
CA VAL A 150 1.69 -6.56 -11.46
C VAL A 150 1.83 -6.51 -9.95
N CYS A 151 2.50 -7.48 -9.37
CA CYS A 151 2.68 -7.59 -7.93
C CYS A 151 4.12 -7.91 -7.59
N GLU A 152 4.66 -7.20 -6.59
CA GLU A 152 5.90 -7.58 -5.93
C GLU A 152 5.59 -8.06 -4.51
N ILE A 153 6.06 -9.24 -4.14
CA ILE A 153 5.92 -9.78 -2.79
C ILE A 153 7.23 -9.54 -2.05
N ASN A 154 7.18 -8.72 -1.01
CA ASN A 154 8.30 -8.50 -0.10
C ASN A 154 8.28 -9.56 1.01
N LEU A 155 9.29 -10.45 0.98
CA LEU A 155 9.57 -11.50 1.98
C LEU A 155 10.85 -11.21 2.77
N GLU A 156 11.20 -9.93 2.98
CA GLU A 156 12.25 -9.52 3.92
C GLU A 156 11.99 -10.08 5.32
N TYR A 157 10.72 -10.14 5.71
CA TYR A 157 10.21 -10.90 6.85
C TYR A 157 9.27 -12.00 6.36
N ALA A 158 9.34 -13.16 7.01
CA ALA A 158 8.52 -14.30 6.63
C ALA A 158 7.01 -14.03 6.87
N CYS A 159 6.18 -14.64 6.03
CA CYS A 159 4.74 -14.76 6.29
C CYS A 159 4.53 -15.44 7.64
N PHE A 160 3.56 -14.96 8.40
CA PHE A 160 3.28 -15.46 9.74
C PHE A 160 2.16 -16.50 9.78
N SER A 161 1.36 -16.60 8.72
CA SER A 161 0.30 -17.60 8.61
C SER A 161 0.45 -18.48 7.38
N HIS A 162 -0.09 -19.70 7.49
CA HIS A 162 -0.14 -20.65 6.39
C HIS A 162 -1.05 -20.09 5.27
N GLY A 163 -0.66 -20.30 4.02
CA GLY A 163 -1.42 -19.83 2.85
C GLY A 163 -1.24 -18.36 2.48
N GLN A 164 -0.61 -17.51 3.28
CA GLN A 164 -0.40 -16.09 2.94
C GLN A 164 0.36 -15.88 1.63
N LEU A 165 1.42 -16.67 1.40
CA LEU A 165 2.17 -16.57 0.16
C LEU A 165 1.33 -17.01 -1.04
N TYR A 166 0.49 -18.03 -0.90
CA TYR A 166 -0.44 -18.45 -1.94
C TYR A 166 -1.48 -17.36 -2.23
N VAL A 167 -2.04 -16.74 -1.19
CA VAL A 167 -2.94 -15.58 -1.34
C VAL A 167 -2.25 -14.46 -2.11
N ALA A 168 -1.00 -14.12 -1.77
CA ALA A 168 -0.23 -13.09 -2.45
C ALA A 168 0.06 -13.44 -3.92
N SER A 169 0.52 -14.66 -4.20
CA SER A 169 0.85 -15.11 -5.56
C SER A 169 -0.38 -15.21 -6.46
N SER A 170 -1.54 -15.61 -5.91
CA SER A 170 -2.81 -15.68 -6.65
C SER A 170 -3.40 -14.31 -7.03
N ARG A 171 -2.79 -13.19 -6.60
CA ARG A 171 -3.29 -11.85 -6.95
C ARG A 171 -3.02 -11.47 -8.40
N VAL A 172 -2.06 -12.12 -9.07
CA VAL A 172 -1.70 -11.83 -10.46
C VAL A 172 -2.11 -12.98 -11.37
N GLY A 173 -2.66 -12.64 -12.54
CA GLY A 173 -3.09 -13.65 -13.52
C GLY A 173 -1.96 -14.26 -14.36
N LYS A 174 -0.73 -13.74 -14.26
CA LYS A 174 0.45 -14.20 -15.01
C LYS A 174 1.67 -14.26 -14.11
N THR A 175 2.46 -15.32 -14.21
CA THR A 175 3.72 -15.49 -13.46
C THR A 175 4.75 -14.41 -13.80
N SER A 176 4.80 -13.96 -15.06
CA SER A 176 5.66 -12.87 -15.53
C SER A 176 5.35 -11.50 -14.91
N SER A 177 4.18 -11.35 -14.29
CA SER A 177 3.76 -10.17 -13.53
C SER A 177 4.02 -10.30 -12.02
N LEU A 178 4.60 -11.42 -11.57
CA LEU A 178 4.93 -11.67 -10.16
C LEU A 178 6.43 -11.49 -9.92
N PHE A 179 6.77 -10.67 -8.94
CA PHE A 179 8.13 -10.46 -8.47
C PHE A 179 8.22 -10.84 -7.00
N ILE A 180 9.29 -11.53 -6.60
CA ILE A 180 9.51 -11.89 -5.19
C ILE A 180 10.86 -11.35 -4.75
N PHE A 181 10.84 -10.56 -3.67
CA PHE A 181 12.03 -10.05 -3.00
C PHE A 181 12.25 -10.82 -1.69
N ALA A 182 13.37 -11.54 -1.59
CA ALA A 182 13.70 -12.39 -0.45
C ALA A 182 15.19 -12.26 -0.07
N PRO A 183 15.58 -11.22 0.69
CA PRO A 183 16.99 -10.91 0.93
C PRO A 183 17.73 -11.93 1.81
N LYS A 184 17.02 -12.73 2.62
CA LYS A 184 17.64 -13.65 3.61
C LYS A 184 17.62 -15.14 3.22
N ASN A 185 17.07 -15.53 2.06
CA ASN A 185 16.93 -16.94 1.62
C ASN A 185 16.41 -17.93 2.69
N LYS A 186 15.75 -17.45 3.74
CA LYS A 186 15.29 -18.23 4.89
C LYS A 186 13.81 -17.94 5.13
N THR A 187 12.96 -18.37 4.23
CA THR A 187 11.54 -18.52 4.54
C THR A 187 11.34 -19.96 4.98
N LYS A 188 10.95 -20.17 6.24
CA LYS A 188 10.65 -21.51 6.76
C LYS A 188 9.48 -22.09 5.95
N ASN A 189 9.71 -23.23 5.30
CA ASN A 189 8.72 -24.07 4.63
C ASN A 189 7.75 -23.33 3.69
N ILE A 190 8.19 -23.10 2.46
CA ILE A 190 7.31 -22.73 1.35
C ILE A 190 7.17 -23.95 0.44
N SER A 191 6.03 -24.62 0.50
CA SER A 191 5.58 -25.56 -0.52
C SER A 191 4.65 -24.79 -1.46
N LEU A 192 5.12 -24.46 -2.67
CA LEU A 192 4.25 -24.05 -3.77
C LEU A 192 3.78 -25.34 -4.43
N PHE A 193 2.52 -25.72 -4.24
CA PHE A 193 1.91 -26.79 -5.00
C PHE A 193 1.67 -26.28 -6.42
N GLU A 194 2.54 -26.65 -7.35
CA GLU A 194 2.17 -26.69 -8.76
C GLU A 194 1.17 -27.85 -8.92
N GLY A 195 0.02 -27.56 -9.52
CA GLY A 195 -1.00 -28.57 -9.76
C GLY A 195 -0.45 -29.64 -10.70
N GLY A 196 -0.26 -30.84 -10.18
CA GLY A 196 0.04 -32.05 -10.96
C GLY A 196 1.22 -32.84 -10.40
N GLU A 197 0.89 -33.97 -9.76
CA GLU A 197 1.77 -35.08 -9.35
C GLU A 197 2.42 -35.01 -7.96
N THR A 198 2.03 -35.99 -7.14
CA THR A 198 2.58 -36.34 -5.84
C THR A 198 4.00 -36.90 -5.99
N GLY A 199 4.98 -36.14 -5.54
CA GLY A 199 6.34 -36.62 -5.31
C GLY A 199 6.99 -35.84 -4.18
N GLU A 200 7.38 -36.52 -3.11
CA GLU A 200 8.27 -35.95 -2.08
C GLU A 200 9.58 -35.53 -2.74
N LEU A 201 9.75 -34.22 -2.94
CA LEU A 201 10.97 -33.67 -3.52
C LEU A 201 11.49 -32.54 -2.64
N ASN A 202 12.50 -32.90 -1.84
CA ASN A 202 13.45 -32.00 -1.19
C ASN A 202 14.20 -31.18 -2.26
N HIS A 203 13.59 -30.16 -2.86
CA HIS A 203 14.28 -29.34 -3.85
C HIS A 203 14.21 -27.84 -3.58
N ARG A 204 15.42 -27.29 -3.36
CA ARG A 204 15.80 -25.88 -3.36
C ARG A 204 15.16 -25.14 -4.55
N VAL A 205 14.40 -24.10 -4.26
CA VAL A 205 13.90 -23.15 -5.26
C VAL A 205 15.08 -22.54 -6.01
N HIS A 206 15.18 -22.80 -7.31
CA HIS A 206 16.20 -22.26 -8.21
C HIS A 206 15.83 -20.81 -8.57
N LEU A 207 16.60 -19.85 -8.07
CA LEU A 207 16.40 -18.41 -8.30
C LEU A 207 17.07 -18.00 -9.63
N ILE A 208 16.29 -17.79 -10.70
CA ILE A 208 16.82 -17.25 -11.96
C ILE A 208 17.00 -15.73 -11.83
N LYS A 209 18.26 -15.29 -11.77
CA LYS A 209 18.68 -13.88 -11.86
C LYS A 209 18.50 -13.35 -13.28
N LYS A 210 17.80 -12.21 -13.46
CA LYS A 210 18.27 -11.09 -14.33
C LYS A 210 17.43 -9.80 -14.23
N LYS A 211 18.14 -8.77 -13.71
CA LYS A 211 18.24 -7.33 -14.05
C LYS A 211 17.01 -6.39 -14.19
N ASN A 212 17.09 -5.36 -13.34
CA ASN A 212 16.73 -3.94 -13.46
C ASN A 212 15.31 -3.49 -13.06
N PHE A 213 15.14 -3.17 -11.78
CA PHE A 213 15.13 -1.79 -11.27
C PHE A 213 15.79 -1.76 -9.88
N GLY A 214 16.91 -1.02 -9.72
CA GLY A 214 17.55 -0.71 -8.44
C GLY A 214 17.98 -1.90 -7.55
N GLN A 215 19.17 -2.45 -7.81
CA GLN A 215 19.94 -3.43 -7.02
C GLN A 215 19.39 -3.82 -5.62
N ASN A 216 18.72 -4.98 -5.55
CA ASN A 216 19.03 -6.12 -4.66
C ASN A 216 18.06 -7.29 -4.93
N ASN A 217 18.60 -8.49 -5.16
CA ASN A 217 17.96 -9.82 -5.22
C ASN A 217 16.42 -9.90 -5.47
N VAL A 218 15.97 -9.48 -6.65
CA VAL A 218 14.61 -9.74 -7.15
C VAL A 218 14.63 -11.00 -8.02
N CYS A 219 13.78 -11.99 -7.71
CA CYS A 219 13.66 -13.22 -8.47
C CYS A 219 12.31 -13.28 -9.19
N ARG A 220 12.32 -13.75 -10.45
CA ARG A 220 11.11 -13.99 -11.25
C ARG A 220 10.71 -15.46 -11.11
N VAL A 221 9.42 -15.71 -10.93
CA VAL A 221 8.83 -17.05 -11.04
C VAL A 221 8.63 -17.30 -12.53
N SER A 222 9.41 -18.21 -13.10
CA SER A 222 9.30 -18.67 -14.49
C SER A 222 8.18 -19.68 -14.61
#